data_AF-A0A9Q7AKT6-F1
#
_entry.id   AF-A0A9Q7AKT6-F1
#
_cell.length_a   1.000
_cell.length_b   1.000
_cell.length_c   1.000
_cell.angle_alpha   90.00
_cell.angle_beta   90.00
_cell.angle_gamma   90.00
#
_symmetry.space_group_name_H-M   'P 1'
#
loop_
_entity.id
_entity.type
_entity.pdbx_description
1 polymer ?
#
loop_
_entity_poly.entity_id
_entity_poly.type
_entity_poly.pdbx_seq_one_letter_code
_entity_poly.pdbx_strand_id
1 'polypeptide(L)'
;MRLSGHDGNPVSVDMLMMEDIVLDRLNAAAWWAPKGRAGESEDFVWAKALILIGGESLDRNALRRRAETENELSGLLEKAFSEADEIKDETEKGPMR
;
A
#
# COMPACT_ATOMS: atom_id res chain seq x y z
N MET A 1 25.90 -7.96 -3.23
CA MET A 1 27.01 -7.92 -2.26
C MET A 1 26.57 -8.77 -1.05
N ARG A 2 27.21 -9.92 -0.81
CA ARG A 2 26.85 -10.85 0.28
C ARG A 2 27.68 -10.50 1.52
N LEU A 3 27.02 -10.25 2.65
CA LEU A 3 27.68 -10.19 3.95
C LEU A 3 27.35 -11.48 4.71
N SER A 4 28.39 -12.24 5.06
CA SER A 4 28.30 -13.53 5.76
C SER A 4 28.08 -13.31 7.25
N GLY A 5 26.93 -13.76 7.76
CA GLY A 5 26.70 -13.95 9.18
C GLY A 5 27.38 -15.24 9.68
N HIS A 6 27.93 -15.17 10.89
CA HIS A 6 28.37 -16.32 11.68
C HIS A 6 27.20 -17.34 11.74
N ASP A 7 27.49 -18.63 11.56
CA ASP A 7 26.55 -19.76 11.51
C ASP A 7 25.92 -20.11 10.16
N GLY A 8 26.59 -19.86 9.02
CA GLY A 8 26.47 -20.66 7.78
C GLY A 8 25.08 -20.85 7.14
N ASN A 9 24.03 -20.28 7.73
CA ASN A 9 22.67 -20.33 7.25
C ASN A 9 22.45 -18.99 6.54
N PRO A 10 22.21 -18.98 5.23
CA PRO A 10 21.93 -17.74 4.53
C PRO A 10 20.70 -17.11 5.17
N VAL A 11 20.86 -15.93 5.77
CA VAL A 11 19.74 -15.08 6.16
C VAL A 11 19.08 -14.64 4.87
N SER A 12 17.99 -15.31 4.49
CA SER A 12 17.08 -14.86 3.45
C SER A 12 16.30 -13.68 4.01
N VAL A 13 16.64 -12.48 3.56
CA VAL A 13 15.78 -11.31 3.74
C VAL A 13 14.75 -11.41 2.62
N ASP A 14 13.55 -11.88 2.95
CA ASP A 14 12.41 -11.79 2.04
C ASP A 14 12.10 -10.30 1.89
N MET A 15 12.45 -9.75 0.72
CA MET A 15 12.04 -8.39 0.37
C MET A 15 10.52 -8.42 0.23
N LEU A 16 9.83 -7.71 1.13
CA LEU A 16 8.39 -7.54 1.04
C LEU A 16 8.04 -6.95 -0.32
N MET A 17 7.08 -7.55 -1.01
CA MET A 17 6.55 -7.00 -2.25
C MET A 17 5.84 -5.68 -1.92
N MET A 18 5.83 -4.73 -2.86
CA MET A 18 5.16 -3.44 -2.62
C MET A 18 3.69 -3.64 -2.25
N GLU A 19 3.04 -4.65 -2.81
CA GLU A 19 1.69 -5.07 -2.48
C GLU A 19 1.53 -5.49 -1.01
N ASP A 20 2.53 -6.18 -0.43
CA ASP A 20 2.50 -6.57 0.99
C ASP A 20 2.54 -5.32 1.88
N ILE A 21 3.37 -4.35 1.52
CA ILE A 21 3.51 -3.10 2.26
C ILE A 21 2.22 -2.27 2.17
N VAL A 22 1.59 -2.21 0.99
CA VAL A 22 0.29 -1.54 0.83
C VAL A 22 -0.77 -2.16 1.75
N LEU A 23 -0.90 -3.48 1.77
CA LEU A 23 -1.89 -4.15 2.62
C LEU A 23 -1.58 -3.98 4.10
N ASP A 24 -0.31 -4.06 4.48
CA ASP A 24 0.12 -3.83 5.86
C ASP A 24 -0.24 -2.42 6.34
N ARG A 25 -0.01 -1.39 5.51
CA ARG A 25 -0.41 -0.01 5.82
C ARG A 25 -1.93 0.15 5.90
N LEU A 26 -2.70 -0.47 5.01
CA LEU A 26 -4.17 -0.44 5.09
C LEU A 26 -4.69 -1.16 6.34
N ASN A 27 -4.05 -2.26 6.73
CA ASN A 27 -4.39 -2.99 7.95
C ASN A 27 -4.07 -2.15 9.20
N ALA A 28 -2.91 -1.49 9.24
CA ALA A 28 -2.55 -0.56 10.31
C ALA A 28 -3.56 0.59 10.41
N ALA A 29 -3.98 1.17 9.27
CA ALA A 29 -5.01 2.20 9.22
C ALA A 29 -6.35 1.71 9.78
N ALA A 30 -6.75 0.47 9.45
CA ALA A 30 -7.99 -0.13 9.96
C ALA A 30 -7.96 -0.38 11.48
N TRP A 31 -6.80 -0.72 12.03
CA TRP A 31 -6.64 -1.10 13.44
C TRP A 31 -6.42 0.09 14.38
N TRP A 32 -5.53 1.01 14.00
CA TRP A 32 -5.05 2.05 14.90
C TRP A 32 -5.84 3.36 14.80
N ALA A 33 -6.53 3.60 13.68
CA ALA A 33 -7.32 4.81 13.54
C ALA A 33 -8.58 4.76 14.42
N PRO A 34 -9.04 5.93 14.93
CA PRO A 34 -10.36 6.04 15.53
C PRO A 34 -11.43 5.48 14.58
N LYS A 35 -12.45 4.80 15.13
CA LYS A 35 -13.52 4.17 14.34
C LYS A 35 -14.10 5.16 13.33
N GLY A 36 -14.12 4.76 12.06
CA GLY A 36 -14.61 5.57 10.94
C GLY A 36 -13.61 6.59 10.38
N ARG A 37 -12.39 6.70 10.92
CA ARG A 37 -11.35 7.65 10.47
C ARG A 37 -10.11 6.97 9.88
N ALA A 38 -10.18 5.68 9.56
CA ALA A 38 -9.08 4.94 8.93
C ALA A 38 -8.55 5.61 7.67
N GLY A 39 -9.45 6.15 6.83
CA GLY A 39 -9.09 6.89 5.62
C GLY A 39 -8.49 8.28 5.83
N GLU A 40 -8.25 8.71 7.08
CA GLU A 40 -7.57 9.95 7.43
C GLU A 40 -6.26 9.69 8.21
N SER A 41 -5.93 8.41 8.44
CA SER A 41 -4.72 8.02 9.17
C SER A 41 -3.46 8.21 8.34
N GLU A 42 -2.33 8.41 9.02
CA GLU A 42 -1.02 8.49 8.36
C GLU A 42 -0.69 7.21 7.59
N ASP A 43 -1.04 6.04 8.13
CA ASP A 43 -0.86 4.76 7.44
C ASP A 43 -1.66 4.68 6.14
N PHE A 44 -2.88 5.23 6.10
CA PHE A 44 -3.65 5.31 4.87
C PHE A 44 -3.00 6.24 3.83
N VAL A 45 -2.42 7.36 4.27
CA VAL A 45 -1.65 8.26 3.39
C VAL A 45 -0.45 7.53 2.80
N TRP A 46 0.27 6.74 3.60
CA TRP A 46 1.38 5.91 3.11
C TRP A 46 0.93 4.83 2.12
N ALA A 47 -0.18 4.14 2.38
CA ALA A 47 -0.75 3.17 1.44
C ALA A 47 -1.04 3.82 0.07
N LYS A 48 -1.65 5.01 0.07
CA LYS A 48 -1.92 5.79 -1.15
C LYS A 48 -0.63 6.19 -1.86
N ALA A 49 0.37 6.68 -1.13
CA ALA A 49 1.66 7.04 -1.70
C ALA A 49 2.36 5.84 -2.35
N LEU A 50 2.31 4.66 -1.73
CA LEU A 50 2.88 3.43 -2.28
C LEU A 50 2.14 2.99 -3.55
N ILE A 51 0.80 3.11 -3.60
CA ILE A 51 0.02 2.84 -4.81
C ILE A 51 0.43 3.77 -5.96
N LEU A 52 0.61 5.08 -5.67
CA LEU A 52 1.08 6.06 -6.64
C LEU A 52 2.48 5.72 -7.18
N ILE A 53 3.41 5.38 -6.28
CA ILE A 53 4.80 5.02 -6.64
C ILE A 53 4.84 3.71 -7.44
N GLY A 54 4.03 2.72 -7.02
CA GLY A 54 3.95 1.42 -7.69
C GLY A 54 3.34 1.51 -9.08
N GLY A 55 2.39 2.43 -9.28
CA GLY A 55 1.81 2.74 -10.58
C GLY A 55 1.35 1.50 -11.34
N GLU A 56 1.86 1.31 -12.56
CA GLU A 56 1.56 0.16 -13.42
C GLU A 56 2.25 -1.14 -13.00
N SER A 57 3.28 -1.06 -12.15
CA SER A 57 3.98 -2.25 -11.65
C SER A 57 3.22 -2.96 -10.53
N LEU A 58 2.21 -2.30 -9.96
CA LEU A 58 1.40 -2.81 -8.86
C LEU A 58 0.28 -3.71 -9.39
N ASP A 59 0.21 -4.98 -8.94
CA ASP A 59 -0.91 -5.85 -9.30
C ASP A 59 -2.16 -5.52 -8.47
N ARG A 60 -2.96 -4.57 -8.97
CA ARG A 60 -4.22 -4.15 -8.33
C ARG A 60 -5.22 -5.30 -8.16
N ASN A 61 -5.22 -6.30 -9.04
CA ASN A 61 -6.14 -7.43 -8.95
C ASN A 61 -5.69 -8.46 -7.89
N ALA A 62 -4.38 -8.64 -7.71
CA ALA A 62 -3.86 -9.41 -6.59
C ALA A 62 -4.18 -8.71 -5.25
N LEU A 63 -3.99 -7.39 -5.17
CA LEU A 63 -4.33 -6.60 -3.99
C LEU A 63 -5.81 -6.71 -3.61
N ARG A 64 -6.73 -6.59 -4.58
CA ARG A 64 -8.18 -6.76 -4.34
C ARG A 64 -8.51 -8.12 -3.75
N ARG A 65 -8.03 -9.19 -4.38
CA ARG A 65 -8.25 -10.56 -3.92
C ARG A 65 -7.74 -10.76 -2.49
N ARG A 66 -6.58 -10.19 -2.17
CA ARG A 66 -6.00 -10.28 -0.83
C ARG A 66 -6.76 -9.45 0.20
N ALA A 67 -7.14 -8.22 -0.13
CA ALA A 67 -7.91 -7.35 0.75
C ALA A 67 -9.32 -7.89 1.06
N GLU A 68 -9.91 -8.68 0.15
CA GLU A 68 -11.15 -9.42 0.41
C GLU A 68 -10.96 -10.55 1.43
N THR A 69 -9.80 -11.21 1.39
CA THR A 69 -9.48 -12.33 2.30
C THR A 69 -8.90 -11.88 3.64
N GLU A 70 -8.29 -10.69 3.68
CA GLU A 70 -7.57 -10.16 4.84
C GLU A 70 -8.34 -8.96 5.43
N ASN A 71 -8.97 -9.16 6.60
CA ASN A 71 -9.52 -8.11 7.48
C ASN A 71 -10.51 -7.12 6.84
N GLU A 72 -11.26 -7.52 5.80
CA GLU A 72 -12.28 -6.69 5.14
C GLU A 72 -11.74 -5.33 4.65
N LEU A 73 -10.50 -5.31 4.19
CA LEU A 73 -9.82 -4.08 3.77
C LEU A 73 -10.30 -3.54 2.42
N SER A 74 -11.17 -4.26 1.70
CA SER A 74 -11.65 -3.91 0.37
C SER A 74 -12.14 -2.46 0.26
N GLY A 75 -12.91 -1.99 1.25
CA GLY A 75 -13.42 -0.62 1.25
C GLY A 75 -12.31 0.44 1.37
N LEU A 76 -11.29 0.18 2.19
CA LEU A 76 -10.14 1.07 2.33
C LEU A 76 -9.23 1.00 1.10
N LEU A 77 -9.03 -0.19 0.53
CA LEU A 77 -8.23 -0.37 -0.67
C LEU A 77 -8.83 0.38 -1.88
N GLU A 78 -10.13 0.23 -2.13
CA GLU A 78 -10.78 0.94 -3.25
C GLU A 78 -10.75 2.47 -3.05
N LYS A 79 -10.92 2.92 -1.80
CA LYS A 79 -10.74 4.35 -1.48
C LYS A 79 -9.32 4.81 -1.78
N ALA A 80 -8.30 4.05 -1.39
CA ALA A 80 -6.91 4.39 -1.64
C ALA A 80 -6.58 4.41 -3.15
N PHE A 81 -7.15 3.48 -3.95
CA PHE A 81 -7.03 3.53 -5.40
C PHE A 81 -7.68 4.77 -6.01
N SER A 82 -8.92 5.09 -5.63
CA SER A 82 -9.63 6.27 -6.14
C SER A 82 -8.84 7.55 -5.87
N GLU A 83 -8.40 7.76 -4.63
CA GLU A 83 -7.64 8.96 -4.28
C GLU A 83 -6.25 9.00 -4.92
N ALA A 84 -5.59 7.85 -5.13
CA ALA A 84 -4.33 7.79 -5.86
C ALA A 84 -4.52 8.19 -7.33
N ASP A 85 -5.57 7.67 -7.98
CA ASP A 85 -5.86 7.97 -9.38
C ASP A 85 -6.25 9.45 -9.55
N GLU A 86 -7.01 10.04 -8.62
CA GLU A 86 -7.31 11.48 -8.59
C GLU A 86 -6.05 12.34 -8.52
N ILE A 87 -5.11 12.01 -7.63
CA ILE A 87 -3.83 12.72 -7.51
C ILE A 87 -3.03 12.62 -8.82
N LYS A 88 -2.95 11.41 -9.40
CA LYS A 88 -2.26 11.20 -10.68
C LYS A 88 -2.87 12.07 -11.77
N ASP A 89 -4.19 12.06 -11.90
CA ASP A 89 -4.94 12.87 -12.86
C ASP A 89 -4.69 14.38 -12.71
N GLU A 90 -4.67 14.89 -11.48
CA GLU A 90 -4.38 16.31 -11.19
C GLU A 90 -2.93 16.68 -11.56
N THR A 91 -1.97 15.77 -11.29
CA THR A 91 -0.57 16.00 -11.65
C THR A 91 -0.33 15.98 -13.16
N GLU A 92 -1.05 15.14 -13.90
CA GLU A 92 -0.92 15.01 -15.35
C GLU A 92 -1.63 16.12 -16.12
N LYS A 93 -2.76 16.64 -15.60
CA LYS A 93 -3.50 17.74 -16.24
C LYS A 93 -2.81 19.11 -16.07
N GLY A 94 -1.86 19.21 -15.12
CA GLY A 94 -1.19 20.45 -14.77
C GLY A 94 -2.14 21.50 -14.17
N PRO A 95 -1.63 22.54 -13.48
CA PRO A 95 -2.51 23.57 -12.94
C PRO A 95 -3.24 24.27 -14.08
N MET A 96 -4.58 24.24 -14.09
CA MET A 96 -5.36 25.17 -14.90
C MET A 96 -4.98 26.59 -14.45
N ARG A 97 -4.25 27.30 -15.31
CA ARG A 97 -3.97 28.73 -15.15
C ARG A 97 -5.23 29.56 -15.33
#